data_AF-A0A0L9UR97-F1
#
_entry.id   AF-A0A0L9UR97-F1
#
_cell.length_a   1.000
_cell.length_b   1.000
_cell.length_c   1.000
_cell.angle_alpha   90.00
_cell.angle_beta   90.00
_cell.angle_gamma   90.00
#
_symmetry.space_group_name_H-M   'P 1'
#
loop_
_entity.id
_entity.type
_entity.pdbx_description
1 polymer ?
#
loop_
_entity_poly.entity_id
_entity_poly.type
_entity_poly.pdbx_seq_one_letter_code
_entity_poly.pdbx_strand_id
1 'polypeptide(L)'
;MYTSPSGGTLGKPTAVMRALNFYLSEHPVIVSFRWSHALWGSTWSFLFYSISLYVVLSIFLHLILVVLLRRGQRVPLGPLPALHSLSMSLMSATIFAGLLLSATSEIRETRWLWRRSKTPLEWLLCFPLGTRPSGRVFFWSYVFYLSRYVHMLSTVSVVLQRRKLVFFKLFYHAISTFMSFLWLEFSQSFQVLAILFTTLAFFVIYGYRFWTSVAATGARLPLVLNCQILLLGCNLVCHVGVLLLHFFTGGCNGIGAWVLNSVLNGAILMLFMRVYLGRKRKPNKNMGDYECDENKIARSCSVFCAGKEADSNKLKSS
;
A
#
# COMPACT_ATOMS: atom_id res chain seq x y z
N MET A 1 -3.02 44.45 43.68
CA MET A 1 -3.39 43.10 44.15
C MET A 1 -4.47 42.57 43.22
N TYR A 2 -4.25 41.38 42.63
CA TYR A 2 -5.16 40.58 41.79
C TYR A 2 -5.54 41.17 40.40
N THR A 3 -5.49 40.48 39.26
CA THR A 3 -4.83 39.27 38.72
C THR A 3 -5.32 39.23 37.26
N SER A 4 -4.42 39.12 36.27
CA SER A 4 -4.70 38.34 35.06
C SER A 4 -4.34 36.88 35.41
N PRO A 5 -5.04 35.83 34.92
CA PRO A 5 -4.95 35.39 33.52
C PRO A 5 -6.29 34.82 32.98
N SER A 6 -6.56 34.72 31.69
CA SER A 6 -6.00 33.67 30.83
C SER A 6 -6.67 33.78 29.45
N GLY A 7 -5.96 34.40 28.50
CA GLY A 7 -6.28 34.26 27.09
C GLY A 7 -5.92 32.85 26.65
N GLY A 8 -6.93 32.03 26.36
CA GLY A 8 -6.75 30.68 25.83
C GLY A 8 -5.94 30.72 24.54
N THR A 9 -4.74 30.15 24.57
CA THR A 9 -3.92 29.82 23.40
C THR A 9 -4.54 28.64 22.66
N LEU A 10 -5.68 28.87 22.01
CA LEU A 10 -6.27 27.91 21.10
C LEU A 10 -5.47 27.90 19.79
N GLY A 11 -4.44 27.05 19.76
CA GLY A 11 -3.93 26.36 18.57
C GLY A 11 -3.48 27.21 17.38
N LYS A 12 -2.41 27.99 17.52
CA LYS A 12 -1.64 28.41 16.34
C LYS A 12 -0.85 27.21 15.80
N PRO A 13 -0.99 26.81 14.52
CA PRO A 13 -0.18 25.74 13.96
C PRO A 13 1.30 26.11 14.06
N THR A 14 2.11 25.15 14.54
CA THR A 14 3.56 25.31 14.70
C THR A 14 4.18 25.70 13.35
N ALA A 15 5.32 26.40 13.38
CA ALA A 15 6.04 26.77 12.15
C ALA A 15 6.32 25.54 11.26
N VAL A 16 6.62 24.40 11.89
CA VAL A 16 6.79 23.10 11.23
C VAL A 16 5.50 22.65 10.53
N MET A 17 4.34 22.74 11.18
CA MET A 17 3.07 22.33 10.57
C MET A 17 2.69 23.21 9.38
N ARG A 18 2.99 24.51 9.44
CA ARG A 18 2.81 25.42 8.30
C ARG A 18 3.75 25.10 7.14
N ALA A 19 5.03 24.84 7.43
CA ALA A 19 5.98 24.42 6.41
C ALA A 19 5.57 23.09 5.75
N LEU A 20 5.16 22.10 6.54
CA LEU A 20 4.66 20.82 6.03
C LEU A 20 3.43 20.99 5.14
N ASN A 21 2.46 21.80 5.57
CA ASN A 21 1.27 22.09 4.76
C ASN A 21 1.64 22.78 3.43
N PHE A 22 2.58 23.73 3.49
CA PHE A 22 3.06 24.41 2.29
C PHE A 22 3.70 23.43 1.30
N TYR A 23 4.69 22.64 1.73
CA TYR A 23 5.42 21.73 0.84
C TYR A 23 4.58 20.54 0.37
N LEU A 24 3.64 20.05 1.19
CA LEU A 24 2.88 18.83 0.88
C LEU A 24 1.51 19.09 0.25
N SER A 25 0.96 20.30 0.36
CA SER A 25 -0.39 20.61 -0.13
C SER A 25 -0.42 21.84 -1.03
N GLU A 26 0.28 22.92 -0.66
CA GLU A 26 0.12 24.23 -1.30
C GLU A 26 1.20 24.55 -2.34
N HIS A 27 2.24 23.73 -2.47
CA HIS A 27 3.32 23.93 -3.43
C HIS A 27 2.75 24.03 -4.85
N PRO A 28 3.20 25.00 -5.69
CA PRO A 28 2.55 25.30 -6.98
C PRO A 28 2.47 24.08 -7.90
N VAL A 29 3.51 23.24 -7.93
CA VAL A 29 3.54 21.98 -8.70
C VAL A 29 2.43 21.00 -8.29
N ILE A 30 2.03 21.01 -7.02
CA ILE A 30 0.98 20.13 -6.46
C ILE A 30 -0.41 20.68 -6.81
N VAL A 31 -0.60 21.99 -6.65
CA VAL A 31 -1.89 22.65 -6.91
C VAL A 31 -2.21 22.69 -8.39
N SER A 32 -1.23 23.00 -9.24
CA SER A 32 -1.40 23.06 -10.70
C SER A 32 -1.29 21.70 -11.38
N PHE A 33 -1.23 20.59 -10.63
CA PHE A 33 -1.07 19.26 -11.18
C PHE A 33 -2.30 18.88 -12.04
N ARG A 34 -2.03 18.36 -13.23
CA ARG A 34 -3.06 17.81 -14.13
C ARG A 34 -2.55 16.49 -14.68
N TRP A 35 -3.36 15.45 -14.55
CA TRP A 35 -3.12 14.20 -15.26
C TRP A 35 -3.26 14.44 -16.76
N SER A 36 -2.21 14.13 -17.50
CA SER A 36 -2.20 14.22 -18.97
C SER A 36 -1.24 13.19 -19.53
N HIS A 37 -1.45 12.77 -20.77
CA HIS A 37 -0.60 11.81 -21.46
C HIS A 37 0.83 12.31 -21.74
N ALA A 38 1.10 13.60 -21.48
CA ALA A 38 2.45 14.18 -21.56
C ALA A 38 3.30 13.86 -20.31
N LEU A 39 2.68 13.43 -19.20
CA LEU A 39 3.41 13.08 -18.00
C LEU A 39 4.12 11.74 -18.16
N TRP A 40 5.26 11.60 -17.48
CA TRP A 40 6.01 10.36 -17.50
C TRP A 40 5.18 9.20 -16.93
N GLY A 41 5.09 8.12 -17.70
CA GLY A 41 4.36 6.91 -17.34
C GLY A 41 2.84 7.00 -17.35
N SER A 42 2.28 8.01 -18.02
CA SER A 42 0.82 8.24 -18.14
C SER A 42 0.16 7.60 -19.34
N THR A 43 0.92 6.89 -20.20
CA THR A 43 0.38 6.21 -21.37
C THR A 43 0.07 4.74 -21.08
N TRP A 44 -0.98 4.23 -21.73
CA TRP A 44 -1.35 2.81 -21.67
C TRP A 44 -0.22 1.90 -22.14
N SER A 45 0.49 2.29 -23.19
CA SER A 45 1.65 1.55 -23.72
C SER A 45 2.76 1.41 -22.67
N PHE A 46 3.08 2.49 -21.95
CA PHE A 46 4.07 2.45 -20.88
C PHE A 46 3.66 1.52 -19.74
N LEU A 47 2.39 1.54 -19.34
CA LEU A 47 1.86 0.65 -18.31
C LEU A 47 2.03 -0.83 -18.70
N PHE A 48 1.56 -1.23 -19.88
CA PHE A 48 1.64 -2.62 -20.32
C PHE A 48 3.08 -3.06 -20.58
N TYR A 49 3.92 -2.18 -21.12
CA TYR A 49 5.34 -2.46 -21.33
C TYR A 49 6.06 -2.65 -20.00
N SER A 50 5.84 -1.76 -19.03
CA SER A 50 6.50 -1.84 -17.72
C SER A 50 6.07 -3.07 -16.91
N ILE A 51 4.77 -3.44 -16.94
CA ILE A 51 4.28 -4.67 -16.30
C ILE A 51 4.86 -5.91 -17.00
N SER A 52 4.85 -5.94 -18.34
CA SER A 52 5.42 -7.06 -19.11
C SER A 52 6.91 -7.22 -18.82
N LEU A 53 7.67 -6.11 -18.84
CA LEU A 53 9.10 -6.09 -18.53
C LEU A 53 9.36 -6.60 -17.11
N TYR A 54 8.57 -6.15 -16.13
CA TYR A 54 8.66 -6.62 -14.74
C TYR A 54 8.46 -8.14 -14.62
N VAL A 55 7.45 -8.69 -15.29
CA VAL A 55 7.15 -10.13 -15.27
C VAL A 55 8.25 -10.92 -15.96
N VAL A 56 8.64 -10.52 -17.18
CA VAL A 56 9.70 -11.16 -17.96
C VAL A 56 11.01 -11.14 -17.18
N LEU A 57 11.42 -9.99 -16.66
CA LEU A 57 12.65 -9.85 -15.88
C LEU A 57 12.63 -10.72 -14.62
N SER A 58 11.50 -10.78 -13.91
CA SER A 58 11.36 -11.60 -12.70
C SER A 58 11.45 -13.09 -13.00
N ILE A 59 10.83 -13.55 -14.08
CA ILE A 59 10.89 -14.95 -14.53
C ILE A 59 12.30 -15.29 -15.03
N PHE A 60 12.87 -14.44 -15.89
CA PHE A 60 14.21 -14.60 -16.44
C PHE A 60 15.27 -14.69 -15.33
N LEU A 61 15.25 -13.75 -14.38
CA LEU A 61 16.13 -13.79 -13.20
C LEU A 61 15.92 -15.06 -12.38
N HIS A 62 14.67 -15.48 -12.18
CA HIS A 62 14.40 -16.71 -11.44
C HIS A 62 15.00 -17.93 -12.14
N LEU A 63 14.81 -18.07 -13.46
CA LEU A 63 15.34 -19.17 -14.26
C LEU A 63 16.88 -19.17 -14.26
N ILE A 64 17.50 -18.01 -14.50
CA ILE A 64 18.96 -17.87 -14.46
C ILE A 64 19.53 -18.28 -13.11
N LEU A 65 18.95 -17.79 -12.01
CA LEU A 65 19.45 -18.10 -10.66
C LEU A 65 19.25 -19.57 -10.27
N VAL A 66 18.25 -20.24 -10.85
CA VAL A 66 18.02 -21.67 -10.67
C VAL A 66 19.00 -22.50 -11.50
N VAL A 67 19.35 -22.04 -12.71
CA VAL A 67 20.26 -22.74 -13.64
C VAL A 67 21.73 -22.53 -13.28
N LEU A 68 22.17 -21.27 -13.07
CA LEU A 68 23.59 -20.92 -12.93
C LEU A 68 24.18 -21.24 -11.56
N LEU A 69 23.38 -21.27 -10.50
CA LEU A 69 23.91 -21.40 -9.15
C LEU A 69 23.42 -22.69 -8.47
N ARG A 70 24.35 -23.42 -7.84
CA ARG A 70 24.05 -24.65 -7.08
C ARG A 70 22.97 -24.43 -6.00
N ARG A 71 22.19 -25.49 -5.74
CA ARG A 71 21.15 -25.54 -4.70
C ARG A 71 21.79 -25.18 -3.34
N GLY A 72 21.37 -24.07 -2.73
CA GLY A 72 21.69 -23.72 -1.33
C GLY A 72 22.50 -22.45 -1.10
N GLN A 73 23.11 -21.85 -2.12
CA GLN A 73 23.94 -20.65 -1.93
C GLN A 73 23.06 -19.38 -1.87
N ARG A 74 23.00 -18.71 -0.72
CA ARG A 74 22.31 -17.41 -0.61
C ARG A 74 23.24 -16.32 -1.12
N VAL A 75 22.73 -15.40 -1.92
CA VAL A 75 23.50 -14.20 -2.30
C VAL A 75 23.39 -13.20 -1.14
N PRO A 76 24.50 -12.81 -0.49
CA PRO A 76 24.46 -11.83 0.59
C PRO A 76 24.23 -10.44 -0.03
N LEU A 77 22.99 -9.94 -0.02
CA LEU A 77 22.67 -8.58 -0.49
C LEU A 77 22.96 -7.49 0.57
N GLY A 78 23.71 -7.79 1.63
CA GLY A 78 24.11 -6.81 2.64
C GLY A 78 22.92 -6.02 3.23
N PRO A 79 23.08 -4.70 3.51
CA PRO A 79 22.04 -3.86 4.11
C PRO A 79 20.93 -3.41 3.13
N LEU A 80 20.98 -3.81 1.85
CA LEU A 80 20.02 -3.40 0.82
C LEU A 80 18.54 -3.65 1.20
N PRO A 81 18.13 -4.79 1.78
CA PRO A 81 16.73 -4.99 2.17
C PRO A 81 16.28 -4.08 3.32
N ALA A 82 17.19 -3.69 4.22
CA ALA A 82 16.89 -2.76 5.32
C ALA A 82 16.70 -1.33 4.77
N LEU A 83 17.61 -0.88 3.90
CA LEU A 83 17.51 0.42 3.22
C LEU A 83 16.23 0.53 2.38
N HIS A 84 15.90 -0.52 1.64
CA HIS A 84 14.65 -0.57 0.88
C HIS A 84 13.43 -0.51 1.83
N SER A 85 13.44 -1.23 2.95
CA SER A 85 12.31 -1.17 3.90
C SER A 85 12.13 0.23 4.49
N LEU A 86 13.24 0.90 4.82
CA LEU A 86 13.22 2.29 5.28
C LEU A 86 12.67 3.22 4.20
N SER A 87 13.16 3.11 2.95
CA SER A 87 12.69 3.97 1.86
C SER A 87 11.19 3.78 1.59
N MET A 88 10.69 2.54 1.60
CA MET A 88 9.25 2.27 1.44
C MET A 88 8.41 2.87 2.56
N SER A 89 8.92 2.80 3.81
CA SER A 89 8.24 3.38 4.97
C SER A 89 8.14 4.90 4.85
N LEU A 90 9.26 5.56 4.56
CA LEU A 90 9.32 7.01 4.39
C LEU A 90 8.43 7.49 3.25
N MET A 91 8.52 6.86 2.06
CA MET A 91 7.64 7.21 0.94
C MET A 91 6.16 7.04 1.30
N SER A 92 5.80 5.95 2.00
CA SER A 92 4.43 5.71 2.41
C SER A 92 3.93 6.76 3.40
N ALA A 93 4.76 7.17 4.37
CA ALA A 93 4.45 8.23 5.32
C ALA A 93 4.25 9.58 4.62
N THR A 94 5.14 9.92 3.67
CA THR A 94 5.04 11.16 2.89
C THR A 94 3.76 11.20 2.04
N ILE A 95 3.45 10.11 1.34
CA ILE A 95 2.21 10.02 0.54
C ILE A 95 0.98 10.11 1.44
N PHE A 96 0.97 9.41 2.58
CA PHE A 96 -0.13 9.46 3.53
C PHE A 96 -0.37 10.88 4.05
N ALA A 97 0.69 11.55 4.54
CA ALA A 97 0.60 12.90 5.06
C ALA A 97 0.17 13.90 3.98
N GLY A 98 0.77 13.81 2.80
CA GLY A 98 0.45 14.68 1.67
C GLY A 98 -0.97 14.51 1.17
N LEU A 99 -1.45 13.28 1.03
CA LEU A 99 -2.83 13.00 0.64
C LEU A 99 -3.83 13.43 1.71
N LEU A 100 -3.52 13.24 2.99
CA LEU A 100 -4.40 13.66 4.09
C LEU A 100 -4.52 15.19 4.16
N LEU A 101 -3.40 15.92 4.04
CA LEU A 101 -3.39 17.39 4.01
C LEU A 101 -4.08 17.94 2.74
N SER A 102 -3.87 17.28 1.60
CA SER A 102 -4.53 17.63 0.34
C SER A 102 -6.03 17.38 0.40
N ALA A 103 -6.47 16.25 0.95
CA ALA A 103 -7.89 15.94 1.09
C ALA A 103 -8.59 16.89 2.08
N THR A 104 -7.95 17.19 3.23
CA THR A 104 -8.52 18.11 4.22
C THR A 104 -8.62 19.54 3.70
N SER A 105 -7.63 20.00 2.93
CA SER A 105 -7.68 21.31 2.29
C SER A 105 -8.75 21.37 1.18
N GLU A 106 -8.83 20.36 0.31
CA GLU A 106 -9.91 20.27 -0.70
C GLU A 106 -11.30 20.25 -0.07
N ILE A 107 -11.51 19.47 1.00
CA ILE A 107 -12.79 19.41 1.72
C ILE A 107 -13.13 20.77 2.35
N ARG A 108 -12.12 21.51 2.84
CA ARG A 108 -12.34 22.82 3.47
C ARG A 108 -12.73 23.89 2.44
N GLU A 109 -12.06 23.91 1.29
CA GLU A 109 -12.35 24.84 0.20
C GLU A 109 -13.70 24.54 -0.45
N THR A 110 -14.02 23.26 -0.67
CA THR A 110 -15.28 22.84 -1.29
C THR A 110 -16.47 22.83 -0.33
N ARG A 111 -16.25 23.02 0.98
CA ARG A 111 -17.31 23.09 2.00
C ARG A 111 -18.31 24.22 1.73
N TRP A 112 -17.88 25.34 1.13
CA TRP A 112 -18.79 26.44 0.82
C TRP A 112 -19.71 26.11 -0.38
N LEU A 113 -19.22 25.33 -1.35
CA LEU A 113 -19.99 24.85 -2.50
C LEU A 113 -21.05 23.82 -2.09
N TRP A 114 -20.75 23.00 -1.08
CA TRP A 114 -21.66 22.01 -0.51
C TRP A 114 -22.31 22.54 0.77
N ARG A 115 -23.20 23.53 0.60
CA ARG A 115 -23.98 24.12 1.68
C ARG A 115 -24.89 23.05 2.31
N ARG A 116 -24.40 22.38 3.36
CA ARG A 116 -25.15 21.65 4.40
C ARG A 116 -25.67 20.23 4.10
N SER A 117 -25.43 19.62 2.93
CA SER A 117 -26.03 18.31 2.59
C SER A 117 -25.11 17.09 2.50
N LYS A 118 -23.77 17.23 2.48
CA LYS A 118 -22.86 16.06 2.37
C LYS A 118 -21.81 15.97 3.47
N THR A 119 -21.56 14.74 3.93
CA THR A 119 -20.50 14.45 4.90
C THR A 119 -19.13 14.38 4.22
N PRO A 120 -18.02 14.69 4.92
CA PRO A 120 -16.66 14.55 4.37
C PRO A 120 -16.35 13.13 3.86
N LEU A 121 -16.89 12.11 4.51
CA LEU A 121 -16.75 10.71 4.11
C LEU A 121 -17.47 10.41 2.79
N GLU A 122 -18.62 11.05 2.57
CA GLU A 122 -19.38 10.89 1.33
C GLU A 122 -18.63 11.45 0.12
N TRP A 123 -17.95 12.59 0.28
CA TRP A 123 -17.06 13.14 -0.75
C TRP A 123 -15.84 12.24 -1.01
N LEU A 124 -15.26 11.66 0.05
CA LEU A 124 -14.13 10.72 -0.07
C LEU A 124 -14.51 9.38 -0.72
N LEU A 125 -15.79 9.00 -0.68
CA LEU A 125 -16.30 7.76 -1.27
C LEU A 125 -16.86 7.97 -2.69
N CYS A 126 -17.46 9.12 -2.96
CA CYS A 126 -18.16 9.42 -4.21
C CYS A 126 -17.83 10.83 -4.71
N PHE A 127 -17.01 10.93 -5.76
CA PHE A 127 -16.76 12.18 -6.45
C PHE A 127 -17.91 12.52 -7.40
N PRO A 128 -18.25 13.81 -7.54
CA PRO A 128 -19.26 14.24 -8.50
C PRO A 128 -18.85 13.86 -9.93
N LEU A 129 -19.85 13.56 -10.76
CA LEU A 129 -19.67 13.21 -12.16
C LEU A 129 -18.94 14.34 -12.91
N GLY A 130 -18.00 13.98 -13.78
CA GLY A 130 -17.23 14.95 -14.57
C GLY A 130 -16.05 15.60 -13.83
N THR A 131 -15.64 15.07 -12.66
CA THR A 131 -14.44 15.53 -11.95
C THR A 131 -13.21 15.34 -12.84
N ARG A 132 -12.57 16.45 -13.22
CA ARG A 132 -11.31 16.43 -13.98
C ARG A 132 -10.18 15.87 -13.09
N PRO A 133 -9.26 15.04 -13.61
CA PRO A 133 -8.11 14.53 -12.87
C PRO A 133 -7.06 15.63 -12.68
N SER A 134 -7.38 16.62 -11.86
CA SER A 134 -6.53 17.79 -11.61
C SER A 134 -6.63 18.21 -10.15
N GLY A 135 -5.54 18.73 -9.62
CA GLY A 135 -5.44 19.22 -8.25
C GLY A 135 -4.63 18.32 -7.31
N ARG A 136 -4.60 18.73 -6.05
CA ARG A 136 -3.64 18.24 -5.03
C ARG A 136 -3.77 16.74 -4.75
N VAL A 137 -5.00 16.24 -4.71
CA VAL A 137 -5.31 14.82 -4.46
C VAL A 137 -4.80 13.93 -5.60
N PHE A 138 -4.89 14.39 -6.85
CA PHE A 138 -4.41 13.65 -8.01
C PHE A 138 -2.88 13.63 -8.10
N PHE A 139 -2.20 14.69 -7.64
CA PHE A 139 -0.75 14.70 -7.51
C PHE A 139 -0.27 13.56 -6.59
N TRP A 140 -0.83 13.44 -5.38
CA TRP A 140 -0.46 12.38 -4.45
C TRP A 140 -0.87 10.99 -4.93
N SER A 141 -1.96 10.89 -5.69
CA SER A 141 -2.35 9.66 -6.37
C SER A 141 -1.33 9.26 -7.45
N TYR A 142 -0.76 10.23 -8.16
CA TYR A 142 0.33 10.00 -9.11
C TYR A 142 1.63 9.58 -8.41
N VAL A 143 2.01 10.24 -7.31
CA VAL A 143 3.17 9.82 -6.50
C VAL A 143 2.95 8.40 -5.96
N PHE A 144 1.72 8.06 -5.55
CA PHE A 144 1.36 6.70 -5.15
C PHE A 144 1.51 5.70 -6.31
N TYR A 145 1.05 6.04 -7.51
CA TYR A 145 1.27 5.23 -8.72
C TYR A 145 2.76 4.99 -8.97
N LEU A 146 3.59 6.03 -8.92
CA LEU A 146 5.04 5.91 -9.08
C LEU A 146 5.67 5.00 -8.00
N SER A 147 5.19 5.09 -6.76
CA SER A 147 5.67 4.22 -5.68
C SER A 147 5.46 2.73 -5.99
N ARG A 148 4.44 2.36 -6.78
CA ARG A 148 4.16 0.96 -7.14
C ARG A 148 5.32 0.34 -7.93
N TYR A 149 5.99 1.10 -8.78
CA TYR A 149 7.18 0.66 -9.48
C TYR A 149 8.34 0.35 -8.52
N VAL A 150 8.50 1.15 -7.46
CA VAL A 150 9.49 0.86 -6.42
C VAL A 150 9.11 -0.42 -5.65
N HIS A 151 7.82 -0.64 -5.37
CA HIS A 151 7.36 -1.92 -4.81
C HIS A 151 7.64 -3.12 -5.73
N MET A 152 7.55 -2.97 -7.05
CA MET A 152 7.91 -4.02 -8.01
C MET A 152 9.39 -4.39 -7.90
N LEU A 153 10.29 -3.40 -7.79
CA LEU A 153 11.74 -3.63 -7.60
C LEU A 153 12.03 -4.48 -6.35
N SER A 154 11.23 -4.33 -5.29
CA SER A 154 11.34 -5.18 -4.09
C SER A 154 11.19 -6.68 -4.40
N THR A 155 10.44 -7.03 -5.43
CA THR A 155 10.25 -8.43 -5.85
C THR A 155 11.51 -8.95 -6.50
N VAL A 156 12.13 -8.15 -7.36
CA VAL A 156 13.40 -8.44 -8.01
C VAL A 156 14.49 -8.68 -6.95
N SER A 157 14.61 -7.78 -5.97
CA SER A 157 15.55 -7.95 -4.85
C SER A 157 15.31 -9.23 -4.05
N VAL A 158 14.05 -9.61 -3.81
CA VAL A 158 13.71 -10.87 -3.12
C VAL A 158 14.04 -12.10 -3.98
N VAL A 159 13.80 -12.04 -5.30
CA VAL A 159 14.15 -13.12 -6.23
C VAL A 159 15.67 -13.29 -6.24
N LEU A 160 16.45 -12.22 -6.26
CA LEU A 160 17.93 -12.26 -6.17
C LEU A 160 18.41 -12.90 -4.85
N GLN A 161 17.82 -12.49 -3.71
CA GLN A 161 18.23 -12.96 -2.39
C GLN A 161 17.86 -14.42 -2.11
N ARG A 162 16.63 -14.79 -2.46
CA ARG A 162 16.00 -16.05 -2.01
C ARG A 162 15.79 -17.04 -3.13
N ARG A 163 16.00 -16.66 -4.39
CA ARG A 163 15.78 -17.48 -5.60
C ARG A 163 14.40 -18.11 -5.68
N LYS A 164 13.41 -17.48 -5.04
CA LYS A 164 12.04 -17.97 -5.02
C LYS A 164 11.13 -16.91 -5.61
N LEU A 165 10.56 -17.24 -6.76
CA LEU A 165 9.46 -16.47 -7.33
C LEU A 165 8.16 -16.91 -6.65
N VAL A 166 7.46 -15.96 -6.03
CA VAL A 166 6.14 -16.21 -5.43
C VAL A 166 5.10 -15.58 -6.34
N PHE A 167 4.31 -16.42 -7.00
CA PHE A 167 3.28 -15.98 -7.95
C PHE A 167 2.35 -14.93 -7.36
N PHE A 168 1.85 -15.14 -6.13
CA PHE A 168 0.98 -14.17 -5.45
C PHE A 168 1.60 -12.78 -5.36
N LYS A 169 2.90 -12.70 -5.03
CA LYS A 169 3.60 -11.42 -4.90
C LYS A 169 3.75 -10.72 -6.26
N LEU A 170 4.11 -11.49 -7.29
CA LEU A 170 4.24 -10.99 -8.66
C LEU A 170 2.90 -10.45 -9.18
N PHE A 171 1.84 -11.24 -9.02
CA PHE A 171 0.49 -10.92 -9.44
C PHE A 171 -0.08 -9.71 -8.68
N TYR A 172 0.11 -9.67 -7.36
CA TYR A 172 -0.35 -8.56 -6.52
C TYR A 172 0.30 -7.22 -6.91
N HIS A 173 1.62 -7.17 -7.08
CA HIS A 173 2.30 -5.92 -7.47
C HIS A 173 1.94 -5.48 -8.89
N ALA A 174 1.78 -6.41 -9.83
CA ALA A 174 1.32 -6.12 -11.18
C ALA A 174 -0.10 -5.52 -11.19
N ILE A 175 -1.05 -6.19 -10.56
CA ILE A 175 -2.43 -5.70 -10.46
C ILE A 175 -2.47 -4.37 -9.72
N SER A 176 -1.80 -4.25 -8.57
CA SER A 176 -1.79 -3.00 -7.79
C SER A 176 -1.33 -1.79 -8.60
N THR A 177 -0.37 -1.98 -9.52
CA THR A 177 0.10 -0.91 -10.42
C THR A 177 -0.95 -0.57 -11.47
N PHE A 178 -1.55 -1.60 -12.07
CA PHE A 178 -2.67 -1.43 -13.01
C PHE A 178 -3.86 -0.70 -12.36
N MET A 179 -4.23 -1.04 -11.11
CA MET A 179 -5.31 -0.35 -10.38
C MET A 179 -5.01 1.12 -10.19
N SER A 180 -3.78 1.43 -9.79
CA SER A 180 -3.35 2.80 -9.49
C SER A 180 -3.39 3.66 -10.76
N PHE A 181 -3.08 3.08 -11.92
CA PHE A 181 -3.24 3.75 -13.20
C PHE A 181 -4.72 4.01 -13.53
N LEU A 182 -5.59 3.01 -13.37
CA LEU A 182 -7.03 3.17 -13.61
C LEU A 182 -7.66 4.22 -12.69
N TRP A 183 -7.17 4.35 -11.46
CA TRP A 183 -7.64 5.40 -10.53
C TRP A 183 -7.40 6.80 -11.07
N LEU A 184 -6.23 7.03 -11.66
CA LEU A 184 -5.85 8.31 -12.27
C LEU A 184 -6.60 8.56 -13.59
N GLU A 185 -6.64 7.56 -14.47
CA GLU A 185 -7.23 7.69 -15.80
C GLU A 185 -8.73 7.97 -15.76
N PHE A 186 -9.46 7.28 -14.88
CA PHE A 186 -10.91 7.40 -14.77
C PHE A 186 -11.36 8.25 -13.58
N SER A 187 -10.43 8.91 -12.88
CA SER A 187 -10.71 9.72 -11.68
C SER A 187 -11.59 8.99 -10.67
N GLN A 188 -11.22 7.76 -10.33
CA GLN A 188 -12.05 6.89 -9.50
C GLN A 188 -12.25 7.48 -8.09
N SER A 189 -13.52 7.61 -7.69
CA SER A 189 -13.94 8.18 -6.40
C SER A 189 -13.28 7.53 -5.18
N PHE A 190 -13.22 6.20 -5.14
CA PHE A 190 -12.69 5.43 -4.02
C PHE A 190 -11.16 5.54 -3.83
N GLN A 191 -10.43 6.17 -4.76
CA GLN A 191 -8.96 6.15 -4.74
C GLN A 191 -8.37 6.76 -3.47
N VAL A 192 -8.97 7.83 -2.92
CA VAL A 192 -8.37 8.57 -1.79
C VAL A 192 -8.32 7.72 -0.53
N LEU A 193 -9.44 7.11 -0.15
CA LEU A 193 -9.49 6.23 1.02
C LEU A 193 -8.64 4.98 0.81
N ALA A 194 -8.67 4.39 -0.39
CA ALA A 194 -7.86 3.23 -0.72
C ALA A 194 -6.36 3.52 -0.56
N ILE A 195 -5.89 4.68 -1.04
CA ILE A 195 -4.50 5.11 -0.89
C ILE A 195 -4.16 5.39 0.57
N LEU A 196 -5.02 6.10 1.31
CA LEU A 196 -4.78 6.40 2.73
C LEU A 196 -4.62 5.13 3.57
N PHE A 197 -5.54 4.16 3.44
CA PHE A 197 -5.45 2.91 4.18
C PHE A 197 -4.22 2.09 3.77
N THR A 198 -3.94 2.03 2.46
CA THR A 198 -2.81 1.25 1.93
C THR A 198 -1.47 1.84 2.36
N THR A 199 -1.32 3.17 2.30
CA THR A 199 -0.07 3.85 2.69
C THR A 199 0.16 3.78 4.20
N LEU A 200 -0.90 3.88 5.01
CA LEU A 200 -0.81 3.67 6.45
C LEU A 200 -0.35 2.24 6.78
N ALA A 201 -0.97 1.24 6.15
CA ALA A 201 -0.58 -0.16 6.34
C ALA A 201 0.87 -0.40 5.92
N PHE A 202 1.32 0.16 4.79
CA PHE A 202 2.71 0.04 4.35
C PHE A 202 3.69 0.75 5.28
N PHE A 203 3.38 1.94 5.77
CA PHE A 203 4.21 2.61 6.78
C PHE A 203 4.45 1.71 7.99
N VAL A 204 3.38 1.11 8.54
CA VAL A 204 3.49 0.19 9.70
C VAL A 204 4.25 -1.08 9.34
N ILE A 205 3.91 -1.74 8.22
CA ILE A 205 4.52 -3.01 7.82
C ILE A 205 6.02 -2.85 7.54
N TYR A 206 6.41 -1.86 6.73
CA TYR A 206 7.81 -1.66 6.36
C TYR A 206 8.63 -1.03 7.49
N GLY A 207 8.02 -0.15 8.30
CA GLY A 207 8.63 0.38 9.53
C GLY A 207 8.94 -0.74 10.53
N TYR A 208 7.98 -1.64 10.77
CA TYR A 208 8.21 -2.82 11.61
C TYR A 208 9.32 -3.71 11.05
N ARG A 209 9.36 -3.96 9.73
CA ARG A 209 10.43 -4.75 9.10
C ARG A 209 11.81 -4.10 9.27
N PHE A 210 11.91 -2.79 9.07
CA PHE A 210 13.15 -2.07 9.30
C PHE A 210 13.59 -2.17 10.77
N TRP A 211 12.67 -1.92 11.70
CA TRP A 211 12.92 -2.04 13.14
C TRP A 211 13.43 -3.43 13.51
N THR A 212 12.77 -4.49 13.04
CA THR A 212 13.20 -5.88 13.31
C THR A 212 14.58 -6.21 12.71
N SER A 213 14.96 -5.57 11.60
CA SER A 213 16.26 -5.79 10.97
C SER A 213 17.42 -5.08 11.69
N VAL A 214 17.14 -3.98 12.39
CA VAL A 214 18.15 -3.15 13.08
C VAL A 214 18.25 -3.50 14.56
N ALA A 215 17.11 -3.68 15.24
CA ALA A 215 17.06 -3.78 16.70
C ALA A 215 17.28 -5.21 17.24
N ALA A 216 17.49 -6.20 16.38
CA ALA A 216 17.70 -7.62 16.72
C ALA A 216 16.72 -8.21 17.78
N THR A 217 15.57 -7.57 17.98
CA THR A 217 14.66 -7.92 19.07
C THR A 217 13.72 -9.01 18.59
N GLY A 218 13.79 -10.19 19.22
CA GLY A 218 13.04 -11.40 18.86
C GLY A 218 11.53 -11.36 19.03
N ALA A 219 10.90 -10.17 19.08
CA ALA A 219 9.47 -10.00 19.20
C ALA A 219 8.77 -10.30 17.86
N ARG A 220 8.28 -11.54 17.71
CA ARG A 220 7.65 -12.09 16.49
C ARG A 220 6.15 -11.76 16.41
N LEU A 221 5.75 -10.53 16.69
CA LEU A 221 4.33 -10.19 16.66
C LEU A 221 3.73 -10.45 15.26
N PRO A 222 2.52 -11.05 15.16
CA PRO A 222 1.78 -11.24 13.91
C PRO A 222 1.27 -9.91 13.30
N LEU A 223 1.91 -8.79 13.61
CA LEU A 223 1.50 -7.43 13.24
C LEU A 223 1.30 -7.28 11.73
N VAL A 224 2.23 -7.77 10.92
CA VAL A 224 2.14 -7.67 9.45
C VAL A 224 0.89 -8.35 8.92
N LEU A 225 0.55 -9.52 9.46
CA LEU A 225 -0.63 -10.27 9.03
C LEU A 225 -1.91 -9.58 9.51
N ASN A 226 -1.94 -9.12 10.75
CA ASN A 226 -3.10 -8.41 11.31
C ASN A 226 -3.38 -7.11 10.55
N CYS A 227 -2.34 -6.34 10.22
CA CYS A 227 -2.46 -5.15 9.37
C CYS A 227 -2.99 -5.49 7.96
N GLN A 228 -2.53 -6.60 7.35
CA GLN A 228 -3.02 -7.03 6.03
C GLN A 228 -4.49 -7.45 6.06
N ILE A 229 -4.90 -8.21 7.08
CA ILE A 229 -6.30 -8.62 7.26
C ILE A 229 -7.18 -7.39 7.51
N LEU A 230 -6.73 -6.47 8.36
CA LEU A 230 -7.45 -5.23 8.64
C LEU A 230 -7.59 -4.36 7.39
N LEU A 231 -6.51 -4.19 6.61
CA LEU A 231 -6.52 -3.44 5.35
C LEU A 231 -7.52 -4.06 4.36
N LEU A 232 -7.51 -5.39 4.24
CA LEU A 232 -8.39 -6.12 3.34
C LEU A 232 -9.86 -6.00 3.76
N GLY A 233 -10.13 -6.09 5.06
CA GLY A 233 -11.46 -5.87 5.64
C GLY A 233 -11.96 -4.45 5.43
N CYS A 234 -11.14 -3.43 5.73
CA CYS A 234 -11.49 -2.03 5.50
C CYS A 234 -11.78 -1.75 4.02
N ASN A 235 -10.96 -2.26 3.10
CA ASN A 235 -11.21 -2.11 1.66
C ASN A 235 -12.54 -2.73 1.26
N LEU A 236 -12.86 -3.94 1.73
CA LEU A 236 -14.12 -4.61 1.43
C LEU A 236 -15.33 -3.79 1.91
N VAL A 237 -15.30 -3.31 3.15
CA VAL A 237 -16.37 -2.48 3.73
C VAL A 237 -16.53 -1.18 2.93
N CYS A 238 -15.44 -0.53 2.55
CA CYS A 238 -15.51 0.71 1.77
C CYS A 238 -16.04 0.47 0.36
N HIS A 239 -15.68 -0.64 -0.30
CA HIS A 239 -16.26 -1.01 -1.61
C HIS A 239 -17.78 -1.19 -1.52
N VAL A 240 -18.29 -1.81 -0.45
CA VAL A 240 -19.74 -1.90 -0.20
C VAL A 240 -20.36 -0.51 0.02
N GLY A 241 -19.69 0.37 0.76
CA GLY A 241 -20.14 1.75 0.97
C GLY A 241 -20.27 2.56 -0.34
N VAL A 242 -19.33 2.40 -1.26
CA VAL A 242 -19.37 3.05 -2.58
C VAL A 242 -20.55 2.54 -3.42
N LEU A 243 -20.82 1.23 -3.41
CA LEU A 243 -21.99 0.66 -4.08
C LEU A 243 -23.29 1.28 -3.58
N LEU A 244 -23.47 1.30 -2.26
CA LEU A 244 -24.66 1.86 -1.64
C LEU A 244 -24.82 3.34 -2.03
N LEU A 245 -23.76 4.14 -1.88
CA LEU A 245 -23.79 5.56 -2.24
C LEU A 245 -24.08 5.78 -3.73
N HIS A 246 -23.55 4.95 -4.61
CA HIS A 246 -23.83 5.03 -6.05
C HIS A 246 -25.33 4.89 -6.34
N PHE A 247 -26.00 3.93 -5.71
CA PHE A 247 -27.44 3.72 -5.88
C PHE A 247 -28.28 4.83 -5.24
N PHE A 248 -27.88 5.35 -4.07
CA PHE A 248 -28.65 6.37 -3.37
C PHE A 248 -28.44 7.81 -3.90
N THR A 249 -27.29 8.12 -4.52
CA THR A 249 -26.91 9.50 -4.90
C THR A 249 -26.95 9.77 -6.41
N GLY A 250 -27.35 8.80 -7.24
CA GLY A 250 -27.56 8.99 -8.68
C GLY A 250 -26.29 8.91 -9.53
N GLY A 251 -25.20 8.35 -9.00
CA GLY A 251 -23.97 8.07 -9.76
C GLY A 251 -22.70 8.65 -9.15
N CYS A 252 -21.59 7.90 -9.25
CA CYS A 252 -20.25 8.31 -8.82
C CYS A 252 -19.30 8.24 -10.01
N ASN A 253 -18.31 9.14 -10.03
CA ASN A 253 -17.34 9.16 -11.13
C ASN A 253 -16.45 7.90 -11.13
N GLY A 254 -16.17 7.38 -12.34
CA GLY A 254 -15.30 6.23 -12.54
C GLY A 254 -15.91 4.87 -12.18
N ILE A 255 -17.23 4.71 -12.28
CA ILE A 255 -17.92 3.45 -11.90
C ILE A 255 -17.41 2.21 -12.65
N GLY A 256 -17.10 2.35 -13.95
CA GLY A 256 -16.54 1.24 -14.75
C GLY A 256 -15.17 0.78 -14.24
N ALA A 257 -14.28 1.74 -13.94
CA ALA A 257 -12.99 1.45 -13.32
C ALA A 257 -13.15 0.85 -11.92
N TRP A 258 -14.15 1.30 -11.15
CA TRP A 258 -14.47 0.77 -9.84
C TRP A 258 -14.92 -0.70 -9.90
N VAL A 259 -15.73 -1.10 -10.89
CA VAL A 259 -16.13 -2.50 -11.09
C VAL A 259 -14.91 -3.37 -11.37
N LEU A 260 -14.07 -2.97 -12.33
CA LEU A 260 -12.83 -3.68 -12.65
C LEU A 260 -11.90 -3.77 -11.43
N ASN A 261 -11.82 -2.68 -10.66
CA ASN A 261 -11.05 -2.65 -9.43
C ASN A 261 -11.56 -3.60 -8.36
N SER A 262 -12.88 -3.70 -8.22
CA SER A 262 -13.54 -4.60 -7.29
C SER A 262 -13.31 -6.07 -7.66
N VAL A 263 -13.40 -6.41 -8.94
CA VAL A 263 -13.17 -7.79 -9.44
C VAL A 263 -11.75 -8.26 -9.12
N LEU A 264 -10.77 -7.43 -9.46
CA LEU A 264 -9.35 -7.74 -9.25
C LEU A 264 -8.97 -7.73 -7.75
N ASN A 265 -9.53 -6.84 -6.93
CA ASN A 265 -9.41 -6.92 -5.48
C ASN A 265 -10.05 -8.21 -4.92
N GLY A 266 -11.19 -8.63 -5.47
CA GLY A 266 -11.83 -9.91 -5.17
C GLY A 266 -10.93 -11.11 -5.53
N ALA A 267 -10.25 -11.06 -6.67
CA ALA A 267 -9.29 -12.09 -7.08
C ALA A 267 -8.09 -12.16 -6.10
N ILE A 268 -7.56 -11.02 -5.66
CA ILE A 268 -6.49 -10.96 -4.65
C ILE A 268 -6.98 -11.55 -3.32
N LEU A 269 -8.18 -11.16 -2.87
CA LEU A 269 -8.81 -11.66 -1.64
C LEU A 269 -8.98 -13.19 -1.71
N MET A 270 -9.51 -13.71 -2.82
CA MET A 270 -9.71 -15.13 -3.02
C MET A 270 -8.38 -15.89 -2.95
N LEU A 271 -7.33 -15.37 -3.59
CA LEU A 271 -6.02 -15.99 -3.58
C LEU A 271 -5.38 -15.93 -2.19
N PHE A 272 -5.53 -14.82 -1.47
CA PHE A 272 -5.11 -14.67 -0.08
C PHE A 272 -5.82 -15.69 0.82
N MET A 273 -7.14 -15.82 0.71
CA MET A 273 -7.95 -16.77 1.48
C MET A 273 -7.57 -18.21 1.18
N ARG A 274 -7.34 -18.57 -0.08
CA ARG A 274 -6.87 -19.92 -0.48
C ARG A 274 -5.54 -20.27 0.19
N VAL A 275 -4.63 -19.31 0.25
CA VAL A 275 -3.30 -19.45 0.87
C VAL A 275 -3.39 -19.50 2.41
N TYR A 276 -4.33 -18.78 3.01
CA TYR A 276 -4.57 -18.75 4.45
C TYR A 276 -5.29 -20.03 4.94
N LEU A 277 -6.42 -20.38 4.31
CA LEU A 277 -7.24 -21.55 4.66
C LEU A 277 -6.53 -22.88 4.33
N GLY A 278 -5.80 -22.94 3.22
CA GLY A 278 -5.00 -24.12 2.86
C GLY A 278 -3.94 -24.48 3.90
N ARG A 279 -3.56 -23.54 4.76
CA ARG A 279 -2.64 -23.77 5.88
C ARG A 279 -3.34 -24.16 7.17
N LYS A 280 -4.48 -23.56 7.50
CA LYS A 280 -5.30 -23.97 8.65
C LYS A 280 -5.77 -25.43 8.55
N ARG A 281 -5.97 -25.95 7.33
CA ARG A 281 -6.37 -27.35 7.09
C ARG A 281 -5.25 -28.39 7.26
N LYS A 282 -4.00 -27.99 7.56
CA LYS A 282 -2.95 -28.92 8.01
C LYS A 282 -2.67 -28.77 9.52
N PRO A 283 -3.60 -29.16 10.41
CA PRO A 283 -3.28 -29.26 11.82
C PRO A 283 -2.42 -30.52 12.00
N ASN A 284 -1.15 -30.34 12.36
CA ASN A 284 -0.39 -31.43 12.94
C ASN A 284 -1.06 -31.72 14.30
N LYS A 285 -1.51 -32.96 14.52
CA LYS A 285 -2.02 -33.39 15.83
C LYS A 285 -0.89 -33.21 16.84
N ASN A 286 -1.02 -32.23 17.73
CA ASN A 286 -0.56 -32.23 19.13
C ASN A 286 -1.00 -30.91 19.76
N MET A 287 -1.92 -31.01 20.72
CA MET A 287 -2.65 -29.91 21.34
C MET A 287 -1.82 -29.32 22.49
N GLY A 288 -1.07 -28.27 22.19
CA GLY A 288 -0.33 -27.45 23.16
C GLY A 288 0.24 -26.15 22.61
N ASP A 289 -0.13 -25.76 21.37
CA ASP A 289 0.72 -24.91 20.52
C ASP A 289 -0.01 -23.71 19.88
N TYR A 290 -1.11 -23.23 20.50
CA TYR A 290 -1.93 -22.15 19.93
C TYR A 290 -1.14 -20.83 19.72
N GLU A 291 -0.19 -20.51 20.60
CA GLU A 291 0.67 -19.32 20.49
C GLU A 291 1.88 -19.52 19.53
N CYS A 292 2.27 -20.78 19.30
CA CYS A 292 3.34 -21.15 18.37
C CYS A 292 2.83 -21.19 16.91
N ASP A 293 1.56 -21.55 16.69
CA ASP A 293 0.99 -21.65 15.34
C ASP A 293 0.67 -20.27 14.76
N GLU A 294 0.16 -19.33 15.56
CA GLU A 294 -0.04 -17.94 15.12
C GLU A 294 1.29 -17.28 14.70
N ASN A 295 2.38 -17.56 15.45
CA ASN A 295 3.74 -17.18 15.13
C ASN A 295 4.28 -17.83 13.84
N LYS A 296 3.88 -19.06 13.55
CA LYS A 296 4.23 -19.79 12.32
C LYS A 296 3.45 -19.28 11.11
N ILE A 297 2.21 -18.85 11.32
CA ILE A 297 1.34 -18.20 10.33
C ILE A 297 1.86 -16.79 10.02
N ALA A 298 2.25 -16.02 11.04
CA ALA A 298 2.94 -14.73 10.90
C ALA A 298 4.27 -14.86 10.18
N ARG A 299 5.08 -15.87 10.53
CA ARG A 299 6.29 -16.25 9.78
C ARG A 299 5.98 -16.68 8.36
N SER A 300 4.89 -17.40 8.07
CA SER A 300 4.62 -17.86 6.70
C SER A 300 4.03 -16.77 5.80
N CYS A 301 3.24 -15.84 6.37
CA CYS A 301 2.74 -14.64 5.69
C CYS A 301 3.83 -13.58 5.55
N SER A 302 4.68 -13.41 6.57
CA SER A 302 5.92 -12.67 6.43
C SER A 302 6.84 -13.38 5.45
N VAL A 303 6.91 -14.72 5.35
CA VAL A 303 7.64 -15.49 4.31
C VAL A 303 7.06 -15.34 2.90
N PHE A 304 5.75 -15.12 2.78
CA PHE A 304 5.12 -14.67 1.53
C PHE A 304 5.55 -13.23 1.16
N CYS A 305 6.09 -12.45 2.11
CA CYS A 305 6.65 -11.10 1.92
C CYS A 305 8.18 -10.98 2.19
N ALA A 306 8.87 -12.02 2.68
CA ALA A 306 10.20 -12.03 3.32
C ALA A 306 10.62 -13.49 3.63
N GLY A 307 11.16 -14.20 2.63
CA GLY A 307 11.51 -15.62 2.71
C GLY A 307 12.35 -16.05 3.93
N LYS A 308 12.07 -17.29 4.37
CA LYS A 308 12.49 -18.06 5.55
C LYS A 308 13.97 -17.87 5.96
N GLU A 309 14.20 -17.56 7.23
CA GLU A 309 15.47 -17.76 7.93
C GLU A 309 15.62 -19.25 8.27
N ALA A 310 16.82 -19.80 8.06
CA ALA A 310 17.06 -21.23 8.24
C ALA A 310 17.22 -21.52 9.72
N ASP A 311 16.40 -22.45 10.22
CA ASP A 311 16.58 -23.10 11.51
C ASP A 311 17.81 -23.99 11.39
N SER A 312 18.92 -23.55 12.00
CA SER A 312 20.13 -24.34 12.15
C SER A 312 20.01 -25.09 13.47
N ASN A 313 19.48 -26.32 13.43
CA ASN A 313 19.75 -27.34 14.44
C ASN A 313 19.40 -28.74 13.91
N LYS A 314 20.35 -29.32 13.18
CA LYS A 314 20.57 -30.77 13.13
C LYS A 314 22.08 -31.03 13.05
N LEU A 315 22.74 -31.08 14.20
CA LEU A 315 23.83 -32.02 14.47
C LEU A 315 23.28 -32.95 15.55
N LYS A 316 22.82 -34.17 15.23
CA LYS A 316 23.62 -35.40 15.06
C LYS A 316 24.41 -35.71 16.35
N SER A 317 23.79 -36.43 17.28
CA SER A 317 24.52 -37.34 18.19
C SER A 317 24.16 -38.77 17.83
N SER A 318 25.05 -39.39 17.05
CA SER A 318 25.40 -40.79 17.18
C SER A 318 26.82 -40.95 16.64
#